data_AF-A0A4Z0NP55-F1
#
_entry.id   AF-A0A4Z0NP55-F1
#
_cell.length_a   1.000
_cell.length_b   1.000
_cell.length_c   1.000
_cell.angle_alpha   90.00
_cell.angle_beta   90.00
_cell.angle_gamma   90.00
#
_symmetry.space_group_name_H-M   'P 1'
#
loop_
_entity.id
_entity.type
_entity.pdbx_description
1 polymer ?
#
loop_
_entity_poly.entity_id
_entity_poly.type
_entity_poly.pdbx_seq_one_letter_code
_entity_poly.pdbx_strand_id
1 'polypeptide(L)'
;MPFRLLFACLCVAAVTVRPAAAEPPLSALTLVGPPRTVFKAGRDACDGHDVPDAPARALREADGGVALFGMHYRNRAFRGRDFDSLKLDCRVVLDSALRPEPEAFDDRTWITATWTEDGRRVEALLHEEYHADTHDRCRATGTLPCWYNAVLAARSDDGGRSFTRTTPPTVVAAPPFRQEVGQGRHRGFFNPSNIFSDGRYRYFYASTTGWDGQPFGVCLFRSDDVSDPARWRAFDGKAFTARFPNPYLKGAKPVGPCAPVAPFPAPVGSVSRHRGSGAWIAVFQAAAGGVFPRSGLYWSTSRDLLAWDAPRLLIAGPTLYDDPCTAGGDLISYPSLIDPEAPGRNFDTVGDTAMLYYATLRTKGCEVTSERDLVRRPVAIKVWP
;
A
#
# COMPACT_ATOMS: atom_id res chain seq x y z
N MET A 1 26.12 -4.77 74.91
CA MET A 1 24.86 -4.28 74.28
C MET A 1 25.24 -3.47 73.04
N PRO A 2 24.94 -3.94 71.81
CA PRO A 2 25.45 -3.33 70.59
C PRO A 2 24.46 -2.35 69.93
N PHE A 3 25.03 -1.33 69.29
CA PHE A 3 24.39 -0.31 68.47
C PHE A 3 23.93 -0.91 67.13
N ARG A 4 22.68 -0.67 66.70
CA ARG A 4 22.17 -1.02 65.37
C ARG A 4 22.32 0.18 64.43
N LEU A 5 23.05 0.02 63.32
CA LEU A 5 23.04 0.93 62.17
C LEU A 5 21.86 0.57 61.24
N LEU A 6 21.05 1.57 60.90
CA LEU A 6 20.07 1.51 59.81
C LEU A 6 20.70 2.05 58.52
N PHE A 7 20.79 1.21 57.50
CA PHE A 7 21.09 1.61 56.12
C PHE A 7 19.80 1.98 55.41
N ALA A 8 19.67 3.23 54.96
CA ALA A 8 18.61 3.67 54.07
C ALA A 8 19.03 3.46 52.60
N CYS A 9 18.36 2.55 51.90
CA CYS A 9 18.51 2.39 50.46
C CYS A 9 17.78 3.52 49.72
N LEU A 10 18.53 4.40 49.05
CA LEU A 10 17.98 5.31 48.04
C LEU A 10 17.65 4.52 46.77
N CYS A 11 16.36 4.33 46.49
CA CYS A 11 15.90 3.89 45.17
C CYS A 11 15.87 5.10 44.23
N VAL A 12 16.85 5.22 43.33
CA VAL A 12 16.82 6.18 42.23
C VAL A 12 15.86 5.64 41.16
N ALA A 13 14.68 6.24 41.04
CA ALA A 13 13.76 5.95 39.95
C ALA A 13 14.36 6.48 38.64
N ALA A 14 14.79 5.57 37.77
CA ALA A 14 15.20 5.91 36.41
C ALA A 14 13.96 6.37 35.62
N VAL A 15 13.79 7.68 35.47
CA VAL A 15 12.81 8.26 34.55
C VAL A 15 13.31 7.99 33.14
N THR A 16 12.71 7.00 32.46
CA THR A 16 12.93 6.80 31.02
C THR A 16 12.28 7.96 30.27
N VAL A 17 13.07 8.98 29.95
CA VAL A 17 12.65 10.03 29.02
C VAL A 17 12.46 9.38 27.66
N ARG A 18 11.21 9.29 27.19
CA ARG A 18 10.93 8.93 25.79
C ARG A 18 11.52 10.04 24.92
N PRO A 19 12.32 9.72 23.88
CA PRO A 19 12.74 10.74 22.93
C PRO A 19 11.49 11.37 22.33
N ALA A 20 11.46 12.70 22.25
CA ALA A 20 10.41 13.43 21.54
C ALA A 20 10.36 12.93 20.08
N ALA A 21 9.16 12.80 19.52
CA ALA A 21 8.99 12.47 18.10
C ALA A 21 9.80 13.48 17.28
N ALA A 22 10.66 12.99 16.38
CA ALA A 22 11.52 13.87 15.62
C ALA A 22 10.66 14.68 14.65
N GLU A 23 10.86 16.00 14.64
CA GLU A 23 10.12 16.89 13.75
C GLU A 23 10.32 16.45 12.28
N PRO A 24 9.23 16.32 11.49
CA PRO A 24 9.35 15.96 10.09
C PRO A 24 10.28 16.92 9.33
N PRO A 25 11.10 16.42 8.39
CA PRO A 25 11.98 17.28 7.63
C PRO A 25 11.18 18.07 6.59
N LEU A 26 11.57 19.32 6.36
CA LEU A 26 11.10 20.08 5.20
C LEU A 26 11.56 19.37 3.92
N SER A 27 10.69 19.31 2.92
CA SER A 27 10.99 18.70 1.63
C SER A 27 10.26 19.38 0.47
N ALA A 28 10.83 19.22 -0.72
CA ALA A 28 10.24 19.67 -1.98
C ALA A 28 10.36 18.57 -3.02
N LEU A 29 9.23 18.22 -3.63
CA LEU A 29 9.15 17.37 -4.81
C LEU A 29 8.66 18.23 -5.98
N THR A 30 9.44 18.30 -7.05
CA THR A 30 9.15 19.15 -8.22
C THR A 30 9.08 18.29 -9.47
N LEU A 31 7.97 18.37 -10.20
CA LEU A 31 7.81 17.66 -11.47
C LEU A 31 8.68 18.28 -12.55
N VAL A 32 9.42 17.45 -13.29
CA VAL A 32 10.34 17.86 -14.34
C VAL A 32 9.85 17.34 -15.69
N GLY A 33 9.67 18.25 -16.65
CA GLY A 33 9.22 17.91 -18.00
C GLY A 33 7.78 17.36 -18.06
N PRO A 34 7.33 16.87 -19.23
CA PRO A 34 6.01 16.26 -19.40
C PRO A 34 5.98 14.79 -18.93
N PRO A 35 4.80 14.23 -18.61
CA PRO A 35 4.64 12.80 -18.37
C PRO A 35 4.93 11.98 -19.64
N ARG A 36 5.40 10.74 -19.46
CA ARG A 36 5.63 9.75 -20.52
C ARG A 36 4.75 8.54 -20.29
N THR A 37 4.12 8.06 -21.37
CA THR A 37 3.32 6.83 -21.34
C THR A 37 4.20 5.60 -21.16
N VAL A 38 3.84 4.75 -20.20
CA VAL A 38 4.43 3.42 -19.96
C VAL A 38 3.52 2.34 -20.55
N PHE A 39 2.20 2.51 -20.40
CA PHE A 39 1.18 1.62 -20.93
C PHE A 39 0.00 2.44 -21.44
N LYS A 40 -0.50 2.08 -22.62
CA LYS A 40 -1.74 2.62 -23.18
C LYS A 40 -2.73 1.51 -23.48
N ALA A 41 -3.89 1.51 -22.84
CA ALA A 41 -4.84 0.39 -22.90
C ALA A 41 -5.19 -0.04 -24.34
N GLY A 42 -5.56 0.91 -25.20
CA GLY A 42 -5.93 0.61 -26.59
C GLY A 42 -4.78 0.17 -27.51
N ARG A 43 -3.54 0.14 -27.05
CA ARG A 43 -2.35 -0.25 -27.84
C ARG A 43 -1.60 -1.44 -27.25
N ASP A 44 -1.46 -1.48 -25.93
CA ASP A 44 -0.53 -2.36 -25.24
C ASP A 44 -1.23 -3.49 -24.45
N ALA A 45 -2.56 -3.45 -24.32
CA ALA A 45 -3.30 -4.51 -23.64
C ALA A 45 -3.21 -5.84 -24.39
N CYS A 46 -3.23 -6.94 -23.63
CA CYS A 46 -3.17 -8.29 -24.17
C CYS A 46 -4.54 -8.80 -24.60
N ASP A 47 -5.56 -8.62 -23.76
CA ASP A 47 -6.93 -9.10 -24.03
C ASP A 47 -8.03 -8.09 -23.64
N GLY A 48 -7.66 -6.81 -23.53
CA GLY A 48 -8.59 -5.71 -23.28
C GLY A 48 -9.03 -5.54 -21.82
N HIS A 49 -8.62 -6.45 -20.93
CA HIS A 49 -8.86 -6.35 -19.47
C HIS A 49 -7.67 -5.77 -18.71
N ASP A 50 -6.56 -5.48 -19.39
CA ASP A 50 -5.35 -4.95 -18.77
C ASP A 50 -5.50 -3.44 -18.52
N VAL A 51 -5.79 -3.09 -17.26
CA VAL A 51 -5.94 -1.70 -16.83
C VAL A 51 -5.08 -1.41 -15.60
N PRO A 52 -4.38 -0.26 -15.53
CA PRO A 52 -3.75 0.19 -14.30
C PRO A 52 -4.81 0.41 -13.22
N ASP A 53 -4.71 -0.36 -12.15
CA ASP A 53 -5.69 -0.39 -11.06
C ASP A 53 -5.07 -0.63 -9.68
N ALA A 54 -3.75 -0.41 -9.58
CA ALA A 54 -3.01 -0.38 -8.34
C ALA A 54 -1.73 0.47 -8.53
N PRO A 55 -1.11 0.98 -7.46
CA PRO A 55 0.15 1.70 -7.59
C PRO A 55 1.23 0.81 -8.19
N ALA A 56 2.06 1.38 -9.08
CA ALA A 56 3.14 0.63 -9.73
C ALA A 56 4.15 0.10 -8.69
N ARG A 57 4.46 -1.20 -8.76
CA ARG A 57 5.42 -1.90 -7.88
C ARG A 57 6.49 -2.58 -8.71
N ALA A 58 7.73 -2.13 -8.56
CA ALA A 58 8.85 -2.71 -9.28
C ALA A 58 9.67 -3.64 -8.37
N LEU A 59 10.25 -4.68 -8.96
CA LEU A 59 11.34 -5.44 -8.37
C LEU A 59 12.42 -5.71 -9.41
N ARG A 60 13.66 -5.89 -8.92
CA ARG A 60 14.81 -6.27 -9.72
C ARG A 60 14.96 -7.78 -9.71
N GLU A 61 14.86 -8.38 -10.89
CA GLU A 61 15.00 -9.81 -11.09
C GLU A 61 16.42 -10.31 -10.79
N ALA A 62 16.56 -11.63 -10.65
CA ALA A 62 17.86 -12.26 -10.39
C ALA A 62 18.92 -11.95 -11.47
N ASP A 63 18.48 -11.77 -12.72
CA ASP A 63 19.34 -11.44 -13.88
C ASP A 63 19.60 -9.93 -14.05
N GLY A 64 19.05 -9.09 -13.15
CA GLY A 64 19.19 -7.64 -13.19
C GLY A 64 18.09 -6.91 -13.96
N GLY A 65 17.19 -7.63 -14.64
CA GLY A 65 16.00 -7.07 -15.28
C GLY A 65 15.01 -6.48 -14.29
N VAL A 66 13.96 -5.85 -14.81
CA VAL A 66 12.89 -5.22 -14.02
C VAL A 66 11.57 -5.91 -14.30
N ALA A 67 10.88 -6.32 -13.24
CA ALA A 67 9.47 -6.67 -13.28
C ALA A 67 8.66 -5.57 -12.58
N LEU A 68 7.54 -5.15 -13.18
CA LEU A 68 6.64 -4.15 -12.61
C LEU A 68 5.19 -4.64 -12.61
N PHE A 69 4.52 -4.50 -11.47
CA PHE A 69 3.12 -4.84 -11.23
C PHE A 69 2.31 -3.55 -10.96
N GLY A 70 0.98 -3.64 -10.94
CA GLY A 70 0.08 -2.48 -10.76
C GLY A 70 -1.13 -2.46 -11.69
N MET A 71 -1.38 -3.58 -12.37
CA MET A 71 -2.51 -3.74 -13.29
C MET A 71 -3.73 -4.35 -12.56
N HIS A 72 -4.73 -4.74 -13.32
CA HIS A 72 -6.00 -5.36 -12.94
C HIS A 72 -5.87 -6.63 -12.08
N TYR A 73 -6.97 -7.09 -11.48
CA TYR A 73 -7.04 -8.30 -10.65
C TYR A 73 -6.72 -9.62 -11.38
N ARG A 74 -6.63 -9.55 -12.71
CA ARG A 74 -5.99 -10.58 -13.53
C ARG A 74 -4.54 -10.18 -13.72
N ASN A 75 -3.71 -10.55 -12.75
CA ASN A 75 -2.39 -9.95 -12.58
C ASN A 75 -1.46 -10.39 -13.70
N ARG A 76 -0.81 -9.40 -14.31
CA ARG A 76 0.30 -9.55 -15.24
C ARG A 76 1.43 -8.63 -14.82
N ALA A 77 2.64 -8.90 -15.32
CA ALA A 77 3.80 -8.07 -15.05
C ALA A 77 4.26 -7.36 -16.33
N PHE A 78 4.71 -6.13 -16.20
CA PHE A 78 5.62 -5.56 -17.18
C PHE A 78 7.02 -6.14 -16.96
N ARG A 79 7.74 -6.45 -18.03
CA ARG A 79 9.12 -6.91 -17.98
C ARG A 79 9.99 -6.18 -18.98
N GLY A 80 11.23 -5.94 -18.61
CA GLY A 80 12.22 -5.22 -19.42
C GLY A 80 13.61 -5.31 -18.81
N ARG A 81 14.65 -4.95 -19.58
CA ARG A 81 16.02 -4.87 -19.05
C ARG A 81 16.20 -3.68 -18.09
N ASP A 82 15.35 -2.67 -18.26
CA ASP A 82 15.31 -1.42 -17.53
C ASP A 82 13.88 -0.84 -17.59
N PHE A 83 13.65 0.30 -16.95
CA PHE A 83 12.34 0.96 -16.94
C PHE A 83 11.92 1.55 -18.29
N ASP A 84 12.85 1.73 -19.23
CA ASP A 84 12.58 2.31 -20.56
C ASP A 84 12.18 1.24 -21.57
N SER A 85 12.48 -0.02 -21.28
CA SER A 85 12.17 -1.19 -22.12
C SER A 85 11.03 -2.06 -21.57
N LEU A 86 10.31 -1.60 -20.55
CA LEU A 86 9.16 -2.32 -19.98
C LEU A 86 8.06 -2.54 -21.02
N LYS A 87 7.62 -3.80 -21.13
CA LYS A 87 6.44 -4.20 -21.91
C LYS A 87 5.58 -5.14 -21.08
N LEU A 88 4.26 -5.06 -21.25
CA LEU A 88 3.35 -5.98 -20.59
C LEU A 88 3.61 -7.40 -21.11
N ASP A 89 3.95 -8.32 -20.21
CA ASP A 89 4.02 -9.74 -20.48
C ASP A 89 2.61 -10.32 -20.41
N CYS A 90 2.14 -10.93 -21.50
CA CYS A 90 0.80 -11.48 -21.58
C CYS A 90 0.62 -12.80 -20.79
N ARG A 91 1.63 -13.24 -20.05
CA ARG A 91 1.46 -14.29 -19.05
C ARG A 91 0.74 -13.76 -17.80
N VAL A 92 -0.38 -14.39 -17.45
CA VAL A 92 -1.03 -14.20 -16.15
C VAL A 92 -0.14 -14.81 -15.07
N VAL A 93 0.23 -14.02 -14.08
CA VAL A 93 1.12 -14.44 -12.97
C VAL A 93 0.33 -14.76 -11.70
N LEU A 94 -0.85 -14.20 -11.54
CA LEU A 94 -1.79 -14.53 -10.47
C LEU A 94 -3.22 -14.25 -10.96
N ASP A 95 -4.04 -15.29 -10.99
CA ASP A 95 -5.43 -15.17 -11.41
C ASP A 95 -6.38 -15.06 -10.21
N SER A 96 -7.54 -14.50 -10.46
CA SER A 96 -8.63 -14.32 -9.49
C SER A 96 -9.73 -15.32 -9.83
N ALA A 97 -9.99 -16.28 -8.95
CA ALA A 97 -10.92 -17.40 -9.24
C ALA A 97 -12.40 -17.02 -9.11
N LEU A 98 -12.70 -15.81 -8.62
CA LEU A 98 -14.07 -15.27 -8.46
C LEU A 98 -14.94 -16.20 -7.59
N ARG A 99 -14.37 -16.76 -6.51
CA ARG A 99 -15.04 -17.73 -5.64
C ARG A 99 -16.19 -17.07 -4.87
N PRO A 100 -17.39 -17.66 -4.86
CA PRO A 100 -18.51 -17.13 -4.08
C PRO A 100 -18.35 -17.38 -2.58
N GLU A 101 -17.46 -18.28 -2.15
CA GLU A 101 -17.18 -18.55 -0.74
C GLU A 101 -16.24 -17.48 -0.15
N PRO A 102 -16.69 -16.61 0.77
CA PRO A 102 -15.87 -15.52 1.27
C PRO A 102 -14.67 -15.99 2.12
N GLU A 103 -14.75 -17.18 2.73
CA GLU A 103 -13.62 -17.80 3.43
C GLU A 103 -12.46 -18.23 2.51
N ALA A 104 -12.70 -18.31 1.19
CA ALA A 104 -11.69 -18.65 0.21
C ALA A 104 -10.75 -17.48 -0.14
N PHE A 105 -11.15 -16.23 0.14
CA PHE A 105 -10.37 -15.02 -0.17
C PHE A 105 -9.80 -15.02 -1.60
N ASP A 106 -10.63 -15.39 -2.57
CA ASP A 106 -10.25 -15.54 -3.98
C ASP A 106 -11.38 -15.04 -4.90
N ASP A 107 -11.94 -13.88 -4.55
CA ASP A 107 -12.80 -13.13 -5.46
C ASP A 107 -11.95 -12.29 -6.41
N ARG A 108 -11.78 -10.97 -6.17
CA ARG A 108 -10.86 -10.14 -6.98
C ARG A 108 -9.59 -9.80 -6.18
N THR A 109 -8.42 -10.05 -6.74
CA THR A 109 -7.14 -9.85 -6.03
C THR A 109 -6.07 -9.18 -6.87
N TRP A 110 -5.38 -8.21 -6.28
CA TRP A 110 -4.28 -7.46 -6.91
C TRP A 110 -2.98 -7.65 -6.15
N ILE A 111 -1.89 -7.89 -6.87
CA ILE A 111 -0.53 -7.80 -6.31
C ILE A 111 -0.23 -6.31 -6.10
N THR A 112 -0.26 -5.89 -4.84
CA THR A 112 -0.13 -4.48 -4.46
C THR A 112 1.15 -4.17 -3.71
N ALA A 113 1.90 -5.20 -3.28
CA ALA A 113 3.27 -5.03 -2.82
C ALA A 113 4.08 -6.29 -3.10
N THR A 114 5.38 -6.13 -3.34
CA THR A 114 6.33 -7.23 -3.50
C THR A 114 7.57 -6.99 -2.64
N TRP A 115 8.22 -8.07 -2.24
CA TRP A 115 9.53 -8.02 -1.60
C TRP A 115 10.37 -9.23 -2.01
N THR A 116 11.63 -8.99 -2.34
CA THR A 116 12.61 -10.04 -2.63
C THR A 116 13.99 -9.66 -2.10
N GLU A 117 14.69 -10.65 -1.56
CA GLU A 117 16.10 -10.52 -1.16
C GLU A 117 17.04 -10.93 -2.31
N ASP A 118 16.61 -11.85 -3.18
CA ASP A 118 17.46 -12.53 -4.15
C ASP A 118 17.02 -12.40 -5.62
N GLY A 119 15.82 -11.86 -5.88
CA GLY A 119 15.23 -11.76 -7.21
C GLY A 119 14.68 -13.08 -7.76
N ARG A 120 14.67 -14.16 -6.96
CA ARG A 120 14.15 -15.49 -7.32
C ARG A 120 12.90 -15.82 -6.51
N ARG A 121 12.96 -15.65 -5.19
CA ARG A 121 11.81 -15.77 -4.31
C ARG A 121 11.22 -14.39 -4.07
N VAL A 122 9.95 -14.23 -4.39
CA VAL A 122 9.22 -12.97 -4.24
C VAL A 122 8.03 -13.21 -3.32
N GLU A 123 8.03 -12.55 -2.17
CA GLU A 123 6.85 -12.46 -1.32
C GLU A 123 5.96 -11.31 -1.83
N ALA A 124 4.65 -11.46 -1.75
CA ALA A 124 3.69 -10.45 -2.19
C ALA A 124 2.60 -10.22 -1.15
N LEU A 125 2.15 -8.97 -1.05
CA LEU A 125 0.89 -8.63 -0.40
C LEU A 125 -0.17 -8.44 -1.47
N LEU A 126 -1.32 -9.06 -1.22
CA LEU A 126 -2.49 -8.97 -2.07
C LEU A 126 -3.51 -8.03 -1.44
N HIS A 127 -4.08 -7.15 -2.25
CA HIS A 127 -5.34 -6.50 -1.95
C HIS A 127 -6.44 -7.43 -2.44
N GLU A 128 -7.22 -8.01 -1.51
CA GLU A 128 -8.34 -8.87 -1.84
C GLU A 128 -9.65 -8.14 -1.60
N GLU A 129 -10.50 -8.21 -2.62
CA GLU A 129 -11.83 -7.62 -2.63
C GLU A 129 -12.87 -8.71 -2.88
N TYR A 130 -13.74 -8.90 -1.90
CA TYR A 130 -14.94 -9.70 -2.02
C TYR A 130 -16.16 -8.80 -2.27
N HIS A 131 -16.77 -8.96 -3.44
CA HIS A 131 -17.93 -8.23 -3.91
C HIS A 131 -19.20 -9.07 -3.72
N ALA A 132 -19.78 -9.01 -2.53
CA ALA A 132 -20.91 -9.87 -2.18
C ALA A 132 -22.20 -9.61 -3.00
N ASP A 133 -22.30 -8.43 -3.62
CA ASP A 133 -23.34 -8.05 -4.57
C ASP A 133 -23.30 -8.90 -5.85
N THR A 134 -22.14 -9.42 -6.25
CA THR A 134 -22.01 -10.31 -7.41
C THR A 134 -22.25 -11.78 -7.10
N HIS A 135 -22.51 -12.12 -5.84
CA HIS A 135 -22.64 -13.50 -5.33
C HIS A 135 -23.94 -13.75 -4.55
N ASP A 136 -24.92 -12.83 -4.63
CA ASP A 136 -26.20 -12.87 -3.88
C ASP A 136 -26.03 -13.07 -2.35
N ARG A 137 -24.93 -12.55 -1.80
CA ARG A 137 -24.55 -12.68 -0.38
C ARG A 137 -24.61 -11.36 0.39
N CYS A 138 -25.18 -10.33 -0.24
CA CYS A 138 -25.37 -9.02 0.36
C CYS A 138 -26.84 -8.71 0.59
N ARG A 139 -27.18 -8.26 1.79
CA ARG A 139 -28.51 -7.78 2.17
C ARG A 139 -28.77 -6.34 1.73
N ALA A 140 -27.70 -5.59 1.45
CA ALA A 140 -27.77 -4.24 0.92
C ALA A 140 -27.69 -4.26 -0.62
N THR A 141 -28.06 -3.16 -1.26
CA THR A 141 -27.93 -2.98 -2.70
C THR A 141 -26.71 -2.12 -3.05
N GLY A 142 -26.08 -2.42 -4.19
CA GLY A 142 -24.93 -1.69 -4.72
C GLY A 142 -23.58 -2.20 -4.21
N THR A 143 -22.53 -1.86 -4.96
CA THR A 143 -21.18 -2.40 -4.77
C THR A 143 -20.53 -1.94 -3.46
N LEU A 144 -20.50 -0.64 -3.19
CA LEU A 144 -19.83 -0.10 -1.99
C LEU A 144 -20.41 -0.67 -0.67
N PRO A 145 -21.74 -0.80 -0.49
CA PRO A 145 -22.31 -1.48 0.68
C PRO A 145 -21.91 -2.94 0.87
N CYS A 146 -21.55 -3.64 -0.21
CA CYS A 146 -21.33 -5.09 -0.26
C CYS A 146 -19.85 -5.48 -0.29
N TRP A 147 -18.97 -4.50 -0.48
CA TRP A 147 -17.53 -4.67 -0.57
C TRP A 147 -16.86 -5.02 0.77
N TYR A 148 -16.17 -6.15 0.82
CA TYR A 148 -15.42 -6.64 1.98
C TYR A 148 -13.98 -6.93 1.57
N ASN A 149 -13.00 -6.56 2.40
CA ASN A 149 -11.59 -6.62 2.03
C ASN A 149 -10.70 -7.24 3.09
N ALA A 150 -9.63 -7.87 2.60
CA ALA A 150 -8.49 -8.27 3.39
C ALA A 150 -7.17 -8.03 2.66
N VAL A 151 -6.09 -8.00 3.45
CA VAL A 151 -4.72 -8.10 2.96
C VAL A 151 -4.26 -9.54 3.13
N LEU A 152 -3.84 -10.17 2.04
CA LEU A 152 -3.35 -11.55 2.03
C LEU A 152 -1.87 -11.60 1.68
N ALA A 153 -1.26 -12.76 1.87
CA ALA A 153 0.07 -13.06 1.37
C ALA A 153 0.03 -14.08 0.22
N ALA A 154 0.93 -13.89 -0.74
CA ALA A 154 1.24 -14.85 -1.79
C ALA A 154 2.75 -14.93 -2.01
N ARG A 155 3.20 -15.97 -2.70
CA ARG A 155 4.62 -16.20 -2.98
C ARG A 155 4.85 -16.65 -4.41
N SER A 156 5.93 -16.15 -4.98
CA SER A 156 6.55 -16.70 -6.19
C SER A 156 7.90 -17.31 -5.85
N ASP A 157 8.17 -18.48 -6.40
CA ASP A 157 9.49 -19.15 -6.34
C ASP A 157 10.22 -19.12 -7.71
N ASP A 158 9.68 -18.37 -8.68
CA ASP A 158 10.14 -18.31 -10.08
C ASP A 158 10.42 -16.88 -10.59
N GLY A 159 10.74 -15.96 -9.67
CA GLY A 159 11.06 -14.56 -9.98
C GLY A 159 9.85 -13.73 -10.39
N GLY A 160 8.68 -14.05 -9.83
CA GLY A 160 7.40 -13.40 -10.11
C GLY A 160 6.77 -13.80 -11.45
N ARG A 161 7.10 -14.98 -12.00
CA ARG A 161 6.47 -15.51 -13.23
C ARG A 161 5.17 -16.26 -12.93
N SER A 162 5.01 -16.70 -11.69
CA SER A 162 3.77 -17.18 -11.10
C SER A 162 3.78 -16.93 -9.59
N PHE A 163 2.63 -16.55 -9.04
CA PHE A 163 2.41 -16.44 -7.60
C PHE A 163 1.38 -17.48 -7.17
N THR A 164 1.60 -18.05 -5.99
CA THR A 164 0.73 -19.04 -5.38
C THR A 164 0.21 -18.53 -4.04
N ARG A 165 -1.04 -18.89 -3.74
CA ARG A 165 -1.68 -18.70 -2.44
C ARG A 165 -1.60 -20.00 -1.66
N THR A 166 -1.55 -19.93 -0.33
CA THR A 166 -1.71 -21.11 0.51
C THR A 166 -3.19 -21.52 0.58
N THR A 167 -3.46 -22.77 0.94
CA THR A 167 -4.81 -23.25 1.28
C THR A 167 -4.76 -23.85 2.69
N PRO A 168 -5.42 -23.26 3.71
CA PRO A 168 -6.23 -22.04 3.64
C PRO A 168 -5.40 -20.77 3.31
N PRO A 169 -6.03 -19.70 2.78
CA PRO A 169 -5.36 -18.43 2.49
C PRO A 169 -4.66 -17.84 3.72
N THR A 170 -3.46 -17.32 3.51
CA THR A 170 -2.72 -16.64 4.58
C THR A 170 -3.14 -15.18 4.66
N VAL A 171 -3.90 -14.85 5.70
CA VAL A 171 -4.35 -13.48 5.99
C VAL A 171 -3.28 -12.72 6.75
N VAL A 172 -2.88 -11.56 6.22
CA VAL A 172 -2.01 -10.58 6.89
C VAL A 172 -2.85 -9.63 7.74
N ALA A 173 -3.96 -9.13 7.18
CA ALA A 173 -4.91 -8.30 7.92
C ALA A 173 -6.34 -8.44 7.38
N ALA A 174 -7.29 -8.79 8.25
CA ALA A 174 -8.72 -8.82 7.96
C ALA A 174 -9.51 -8.19 9.11
N PRO A 175 -10.73 -7.66 8.88
CA PRO A 175 -11.59 -7.25 9.98
C PRO A 175 -11.95 -8.47 10.87
N PRO A 176 -12.24 -8.27 12.17
CA PRO A 176 -12.42 -9.37 13.13
C PRO A 176 -13.79 -10.06 13.03
N PHE A 177 -14.49 -9.85 11.92
CA PHE A 177 -15.82 -10.35 11.65
C PHE A 177 -15.91 -10.81 10.19
N ARG A 178 -16.80 -11.77 9.94
CA ARG A 178 -17.05 -12.32 8.61
C ARG A 178 -17.82 -11.34 7.73
N GLN A 179 -17.78 -11.57 6.43
CA GLN A 179 -18.38 -10.73 5.39
C GLN A 179 -19.84 -10.33 5.67
N GLU A 180 -20.64 -11.20 6.29
CA GLU A 180 -22.07 -10.97 6.53
C GLU A 180 -22.33 -9.88 7.59
N VAL A 181 -21.31 -9.54 8.38
CA VAL A 181 -21.42 -8.59 9.50
C VAL A 181 -21.17 -7.16 9.03
N GLY A 182 -22.06 -6.24 9.42
CA GLY A 182 -21.89 -4.81 9.12
C GLY A 182 -22.09 -4.44 7.66
N GLN A 183 -22.92 -5.20 6.93
CA GLN A 183 -23.38 -4.85 5.58
C GLN A 183 -23.97 -3.43 5.51
N GLY A 184 -23.76 -2.71 4.39
CA GLY A 184 -24.20 -1.31 4.24
C GLY A 184 -23.09 -0.29 3.93
N ARG A 185 -21.81 -0.68 4.04
CA ARG A 185 -20.63 0.14 3.70
C ARG A 185 -19.45 -0.74 3.30
N HIS A 186 -18.37 -0.22 2.74
CA HIS A 186 -17.17 -1.02 2.52
C HIS A 186 -16.44 -1.32 3.86
N ARG A 187 -15.90 -2.53 4.02
CA ARG A 187 -15.33 -3.04 5.29
C ARG A 187 -13.95 -3.67 5.07
N GLY A 188 -13.03 -3.46 6.01
CA GLY A 188 -11.79 -4.23 6.09
C GLY A 188 -10.53 -3.40 5.88
N PHE A 189 -9.48 -4.04 5.36
CA PHE A 189 -8.18 -3.43 5.08
C PHE A 189 -7.92 -3.33 3.58
N PHE A 190 -7.52 -2.16 3.11
CA PHE A 190 -7.46 -1.81 1.69
C PHE A 190 -6.07 -1.38 1.28
N ASN A 191 -5.74 -1.70 0.02
CA ASN A 191 -4.63 -1.13 -0.75
C ASN A 191 -3.32 -0.93 0.04
N PRO A 192 -2.55 -2.00 0.26
CA PRO A 192 -1.19 -1.89 0.77
C PRO A 192 -0.32 -0.88 -0.01
N SER A 193 0.52 -0.12 0.71
CA SER A 193 1.67 0.56 0.10
C SER A 193 2.67 -0.47 -0.45
N ASN A 194 3.80 -0.03 -1.01
CA ASN A 194 4.92 -0.95 -1.21
C ASN A 194 5.45 -1.45 0.15
N ILE A 195 6.19 -2.56 0.11
CA ILE A 195 7.04 -2.95 1.23
C ILE A 195 8.34 -2.15 1.15
N PHE A 196 8.81 -1.63 2.28
CA PHE A 196 10.07 -0.90 2.38
C PHE A 196 10.85 -1.29 3.65
N SER A 197 12.17 -1.19 3.60
CA SER A 197 13.07 -1.65 4.67
C SER A 197 13.64 -0.55 5.55
N ASP A 198 13.67 -0.79 6.86
CA ASP A 198 14.49 -0.04 7.81
C ASP A 198 15.21 -1.01 8.76
N GLY A 199 16.53 -1.12 8.57
CA GLY A 199 17.36 -2.11 9.25
C GLY A 199 16.86 -3.53 9.01
N ARG A 200 16.56 -4.26 10.10
CA ARG A 200 16.05 -5.64 10.02
C ARG A 200 14.56 -5.74 9.69
N TYR A 201 13.84 -4.62 9.74
CA TYR A 201 12.39 -4.63 9.64
C TYR A 201 11.93 -4.20 8.25
N ARG A 202 10.80 -4.78 7.83
CA ARG A 202 10.07 -4.41 6.63
C ARG A 202 8.73 -3.86 7.06
N TYR A 203 8.25 -2.87 6.33
CA TYR A 203 7.06 -2.11 6.67
C TYR A 203 6.14 -1.99 5.46
N PHE A 204 4.85 -1.82 5.72
CA PHE A 204 3.89 -1.31 4.74
C PHE A 204 2.77 -0.55 5.47
N TYR A 205 2.04 0.29 4.75
CA TYR A 205 0.81 0.91 5.21
C TYR A 205 -0.40 0.24 4.57
N ALA A 206 -1.50 0.09 5.31
CA ALA A 206 -2.79 -0.26 4.73
C ALA A 206 -3.90 0.55 5.39
N SER A 207 -4.87 0.97 4.60
CA SER A 207 -6.04 1.69 5.11
C SER A 207 -7.03 0.73 5.73
N THR A 208 -7.73 1.17 6.77
CA THR A 208 -8.89 0.47 7.33
C THR A 208 -10.10 1.37 7.33
N THR A 209 -11.26 0.78 7.05
CA THR A 209 -12.53 1.50 7.11
C THR A 209 -13.09 1.63 8.52
N GLY A 210 -12.36 1.13 9.52
CA GLY A 210 -12.74 1.15 10.92
C GLY A 210 -13.93 0.25 11.25
N TRP A 211 -14.14 0.03 12.54
CA TRP A 211 -15.29 -0.65 13.15
C TRP A 211 -15.30 -0.35 14.65
N ASP A 212 -16.22 -0.93 15.41
CA ASP A 212 -16.25 -0.74 16.85
C ASP A 212 -14.93 -1.21 17.50
N GLY A 213 -14.23 -0.29 18.16
CA GLY A 213 -12.90 -0.52 18.72
C GLY A 213 -11.71 -0.35 17.76
N GLN A 214 -11.92 -0.14 16.45
CA GLN A 214 -10.85 0.19 15.49
C GLN A 214 -11.18 1.51 14.77
N PRO A 215 -10.39 2.58 14.99
CA PRO A 215 -10.55 3.82 14.24
C PRO A 215 -10.35 3.64 12.74
N PHE A 216 -11.08 4.42 11.93
CA PHE A 216 -10.83 4.59 10.49
C PHE A 216 -9.47 5.28 10.27
N GLY A 217 -8.76 4.89 9.21
CA GLY A 217 -7.54 5.57 8.75
C GLY A 217 -6.46 4.60 8.30
N VAL A 218 -5.21 5.04 8.25
CA VAL A 218 -4.10 4.23 7.72
C VAL A 218 -3.26 3.62 8.83
N CYS A 219 -3.05 2.31 8.81
CA CYS A 219 -2.24 1.61 9.79
C CYS A 219 -0.86 1.22 9.25
N LEU A 220 0.17 1.46 10.05
CA LEU A 220 1.55 1.03 9.76
C LEU A 220 1.77 -0.39 10.28
N PHE A 221 2.21 -1.28 9.41
CA PHE A 221 2.56 -2.65 9.71
C PHE A 221 4.07 -2.84 9.65
N ARG A 222 4.58 -3.79 10.44
CA ARG A 222 5.99 -4.17 10.50
C ARG A 222 6.14 -5.68 10.62
N SER A 223 7.13 -6.24 9.94
CA SER A 223 7.63 -7.61 10.14
C SER A 223 9.15 -7.63 10.17
N ASP A 224 9.74 -8.55 10.92
CA ASP A 224 11.17 -8.89 10.84
C ASP A 224 11.46 -10.04 9.87
N ASP A 225 10.41 -10.66 9.32
CA ASP A 225 10.49 -11.70 8.29
C ASP A 225 9.23 -11.62 7.41
N VAL A 226 9.39 -11.16 6.18
CA VAL A 226 8.27 -11.05 5.23
C VAL A 226 7.81 -12.40 4.68
N SER A 227 8.64 -13.43 4.86
CA SER A 227 8.39 -14.78 4.35
C SER A 227 7.46 -15.59 5.26
N ASP A 228 7.29 -15.13 6.51
CA ASP A 228 6.25 -15.57 7.44
C ASP A 228 5.21 -14.45 7.61
N PRO A 229 4.10 -14.49 6.87
CA PRO A 229 3.08 -13.44 6.93
C PRO A 229 2.39 -13.35 8.30
N ALA A 230 2.47 -14.38 9.15
CA ALA A 230 1.90 -14.35 10.49
C ALA A 230 2.72 -13.46 11.45
N ARG A 231 3.89 -12.95 11.03
CA ARG A 231 4.76 -12.06 11.81
C ARG A 231 4.49 -10.57 11.60
N TRP A 232 3.65 -10.20 10.63
CA TRP A 232 3.17 -8.82 10.50
C TRP A 232 2.42 -8.36 11.75
N ARG A 233 2.82 -7.21 12.29
CA ARG A 233 2.18 -6.54 13.43
C ARG A 233 1.89 -5.11 13.04
N ALA A 234 0.72 -4.60 13.40
CA ALA A 234 0.41 -3.18 13.24
C ALA A 234 0.84 -2.38 14.47
N PHE A 235 1.18 -1.11 14.26
CA PHE A 235 1.43 -0.15 15.33
C PHE A 235 0.13 0.15 16.09
N ASP A 236 0.13 -0.07 17.40
CA ASP A 236 -1.03 0.11 18.30
C ASP A 236 -1.08 1.49 18.98
N GLY A 237 -0.16 2.40 18.60
CA GLY A 237 0.04 3.69 19.27
C GLY A 237 1.20 3.72 20.27
N LYS A 238 1.75 2.55 20.61
CA LYS A 238 2.89 2.39 21.53
C LYS A 238 3.96 1.46 20.97
N ALA A 239 3.56 0.36 20.35
CA ALA A 239 4.43 -0.66 19.80
C ALA A 239 3.75 -1.40 18.64
N PHE A 240 4.50 -2.28 17.97
CA PHE A 240 3.96 -3.14 16.93
C PHE A 240 3.44 -4.44 17.56
N THR A 241 2.24 -4.41 18.12
CA THR A 241 1.62 -5.59 18.75
C THR A 241 0.29 -6.00 18.11
N ALA A 242 -0.36 -5.10 17.37
CA ALA A 242 -1.70 -5.34 16.89
C ALA A 242 -1.75 -6.41 15.79
N ARG A 243 -2.80 -7.25 15.80
CA ARG A 243 -2.97 -8.40 14.89
C ARG A 243 -4.41 -8.52 14.42
N PHE A 244 -4.57 -8.92 13.16
CA PHE A 244 -5.85 -8.98 12.46
C PHE A 244 -5.98 -10.33 11.72
N PRO A 245 -6.18 -11.45 12.45
CA PRO A 245 -6.16 -12.79 11.86
C PRO A 245 -7.39 -13.05 10.99
N ASN A 246 -7.35 -14.16 10.24
CA ASN A 246 -8.47 -14.65 9.44
C ASN A 246 -9.73 -14.89 10.31
N PRO A 247 -10.85 -14.15 10.10
CA PRO A 247 -12.06 -14.25 10.92
C PRO A 247 -12.89 -15.53 10.67
N TYR A 248 -12.54 -16.32 9.65
CA TYR A 248 -13.18 -17.60 9.35
C TYR A 248 -12.57 -18.76 10.14
N LEU A 249 -11.35 -18.59 10.68
CA LEU A 249 -10.69 -19.63 11.49
C LEU A 249 -11.26 -19.67 12.91
N LYS A 250 -11.51 -20.90 13.41
CA LYS A 250 -12.02 -21.12 14.76
C LYS A 250 -11.06 -20.55 15.81
N GLY A 251 -11.58 -19.67 16.68
CA GLY A 251 -10.81 -19.09 17.78
C GLY A 251 -9.89 -17.94 17.39
N ALA A 252 -9.90 -17.49 16.12
CA ALA A 252 -9.18 -16.30 15.70
C ALA A 252 -9.73 -15.07 16.42
N LYS A 253 -8.86 -14.34 17.12
CA LYS A 253 -9.20 -13.09 17.81
C LYS A 253 -8.17 -12.02 17.45
N PRO A 254 -8.62 -10.78 17.14
CA PRO A 254 -7.70 -9.68 16.96
C PRO A 254 -6.94 -9.41 18.26
N VAL A 255 -5.75 -8.83 18.12
CA VAL A 255 -4.99 -8.28 19.26
C VAL A 255 -4.98 -6.78 19.08
N GLY A 256 -5.74 -6.04 19.91
CA GLY A 256 -5.80 -4.57 19.90
C GLY A 256 -6.22 -3.92 18.57
N PRO A 257 -6.44 -2.61 18.57
CA PRO A 257 -6.52 -1.83 17.34
C PRO A 257 -5.14 -1.37 16.87
N CYS A 258 -5.05 -1.00 15.60
CA CYS A 258 -3.96 -0.18 15.11
C CYS A 258 -4.27 1.31 15.30
N ALA A 259 -3.27 2.09 15.68
CA ALA A 259 -3.38 3.54 15.73
C ALA A 259 -3.21 4.11 14.32
N PRO A 260 -4.20 4.86 13.79
CA PRO A 260 -4.06 5.48 12.48
C PRO A 260 -2.91 6.49 12.43
N VAL A 261 -2.18 6.45 11.34
CA VAL A 261 -1.11 7.40 11.00
C VAL A 261 -1.67 8.44 10.03
N ALA A 262 -1.59 9.70 10.47
CA ALA A 262 -1.95 10.89 9.69
C ALA A 262 -0.75 11.35 8.83
N PRO A 263 -0.92 12.19 7.78
CA PRO A 263 -2.15 12.89 7.37
C PRO A 263 -2.99 12.14 6.33
N PHE A 264 -2.72 10.87 6.07
CA PHE A 264 -3.27 10.15 4.93
C PHE A 264 -4.81 10.00 5.01
N PRO A 265 -5.58 10.56 4.04
CA PRO A 265 -7.04 10.43 4.04
C PRO A 265 -7.51 9.10 3.47
N ALA A 266 -6.61 8.40 2.79
CA ALA A 266 -6.85 7.19 2.02
C ALA A 266 -5.52 6.39 1.90
N PRO A 267 -5.51 5.22 1.24
CA PRO A 267 -4.31 4.41 1.06
C PRO A 267 -3.08 5.18 0.60
N VAL A 268 -1.95 4.90 1.25
CA VAL A 268 -0.65 5.45 0.88
C VAL A 268 -0.18 4.77 -0.41
N GLY A 269 0.03 5.55 -1.45
CA GLY A 269 0.45 5.08 -2.76
C GLY A 269 1.80 4.38 -2.70
N SER A 270 2.85 5.07 -2.26
CA SER A 270 4.15 4.44 -1.95
C SER A 270 4.90 5.21 -0.87
N VAL A 271 5.88 4.55 -0.26
CA VAL A 271 6.84 5.12 0.69
C VAL A 271 8.25 4.72 0.28
N SER A 272 9.15 5.69 0.20
CA SER A 272 10.55 5.47 -0.18
C SER A 272 11.48 6.24 0.75
N ARG A 273 12.63 5.64 1.08
CA ARG A 273 13.66 6.33 1.88
C ARG A 273 14.55 7.20 0.99
N HIS A 274 14.63 8.48 1.29
CA HIS A 274 15.57 9.39 0.66
C HIS A 274 17.00 9.06 1.08
N ARG A 275 17.87 8.72 0.12
CA ARG A 275 19.23 8.23 0.41
C ARG A 275 20.10 9.29 1.09
N GLY A 276 20.01 10.55 0.65
CA GLY A 276 20.87 11.62 1.16
C GLY A 276 20.57 12.06 2.59
N SER A 277 19.31 11.98 3.03
CA SER A 277 18.88 12.46 4.36
C SER A 277 18.38 11.36 5.28
N GLY A 278 18.09 10.17 4.76
CA GLY A 278 17.46 9.08 5.50
C GLY A 278 15.96 9.28 5.80
N ALA A 279 15.38 10.40 5.37
CA ALA A 279 13.96 10.71 5.56
C ALA A 279 13.07 9.82 4.69
N TRP A 280 11.86 9.55 5.16
CA TRP A 280 10.82 8.84 4.41
C TRP A 280 10.00 9.83 3.61
N ILE A 281 9.70 9.49 2.36
CA ILE A 281 8.81 10.24 1.47
C ILE A 281 7.62 9.34 1.15
N ALA A 282 6.42 9.79 1.45
CA ALA A 282 5.18 9.14 1.02
C ALA A 282 4.57 9.92 -0.13
N VAL A 283 4.06 9.21 -1.14
CA VAL A 283 3.15 9.76 -2.15
C VAL A 283 1.79 9.07 -2.07
N PHE A 284 0.73 9.85 -2.22
CA PHE A 284 -0.65 9.39 -2.05
C PHE A 284 -1.61 10.32 -2.80
N GLN A 285 -2.89 9.98 -2.85
CA GLN A 285 -3.91 10.81 -3.49
C GLN A 285 -4.95 11.25 -2.47
N ALA A 286 -5.60 12.39 -2.72
CA ALA A 286 -6.66 12.92 -1.88
C ALA A 286 -7.69 13.66 -2.73
N ALA A 287 -8.96 13.62 -2.31
CA ALA A 287 -9.97 14.57 -2.76
C ALA A 287 -9.84 15.89 -1.99
N ALA A 288 -10.39 16.98 -2.55
CA ALA A 288 -10.48 18.26 -1.87
C ALA A 288 -11.32 18.16 -0.59
N GLY A 289 -10.85 18.76 0.50
CA GLY A 289 -11.54 18.76 1.79
C GLY A 289 -10.59 18.68 2.98
N GLY A 290 -11.03 19.16 4.14
CA GLY A 290 -10.22 19.18 5.36
C GLY A 290 -8.92 19.96 5.16
N VAL A 291 -7.78 19.28 5.28
CA VAL A 291 -6.43 19.85 5.08
C VAL A 291 -5.94 19.81 3.63
N PHE A 292 -6.73 19.25 2.70
CA PHE A 292 -6.40 19.12 1.28
C PHE A 292 -7.11 20.21 0.46
N PRO A 293 -6.40 21.27 0.02
CA PRO A 293 -7.05 22.40 -0.64
C PRO A 293 -7.61 22.06 -2.03
N ARG A 294 -7.10 21.00 -2.68
CA ARG A 294 -7.53 20.55 -4.01
C ARG A 294 -7.46 19.03 -4.11
N SER A 295 -8.25 18.43 -4.99
CA SER A 295 -8.05 17.03 -5.34
C SER A 295 -6.74 16.85 -6.11
N GLY A 296 -6.06 15.73 -5.89
CA GLY A 296 -4.85 15.40 -6.63
C GLY A 296 -3.92 14.41 -5.95
N LEU A 297 -2.69 14.36 -6.45
CA LEU A 297 -1.58 13.58 -5.91
C LEU A 297 -0.73 14.45 -5.01
N TYR A 298 -0.41 13.95 -3.83
CA TYR A 298 0.28 14.65 -2.76
C TYR A 298 1.56 13.92 -2.35
N TRP A 299 2.45 14.64 -1.67
CA TRP A 299 3.53 14.04 -0.90
C TRP A 299 3.57 14.56 0.53
N SER A 300 4.18 13.78 1.42
CA SER A 300 4.58 14.18 2.77
C SER A 300 5.90 13.48 3.15
N THR A 301 6.62 14.03 4.13
CA THR A 301 7.89 13.50 4.62
C THR A 301 7.87 13.17 6.10
N SER A 302 8.65 12.18 6.54
CA SER A 302 8.75 11.74 7.93
C SER A 302 10.17 11.31 8.28
N ARG A 303 10.54 11.34 9.56
CA ARG A 303 11.79 10.72 10.04
C ARG A 303 11.59 9.35 10.66
N ASP A 304 10.39 9.05 11.12
CA ASP A 304 10.10 7.90 12.00
C ASP A 304 8.91 7.05 11.54
N LEU A 305 8.33 7.36 10.38
CA LEU A 305 7.13 6.72 9.81
C LEU A 305 5.87 6.95 10.66
N LEU A 306 5.87 7.81 11.67
CA LEU A 306 4.71 8.04 12.53
C LEU A 306 4.29 9.50 12.50
N ALA A 307 5.26 10.41 12.64
CA ALA A 307 5.08 11.83 12.48
C ALA A 307 5.42 12.23 11.04
N TRP A 308 4.41 12.71 10.32
CA TRP A 308 4.51 13.14 8.93
C TRP A 308 4.29 14.65 8.82
N ASP A 309 5.01 15.30 7.92
CA ASP A 309 4.87 16.73 7.62
C ASP A 309 3.51 17.05 6.99
N ALA A 310 3.15 18.33 6.95
CA ALA A 310 1.99 18.80 6.24
C ALA A 310 2.03 18.35 4.76
N PRO A 311 0.90 17.84 4.22
CA PRO A 311 0.87 17.32 2.87
C PRO A 311 0.96 18.44 1.84
N ARG A 312 1.73 18.24 0.77
CA ARG A 312 1.90 19.21 -0.33
C ARG A 312 1.44 18.61 -1.65
N LEU A 313 0.74 19.42 -2.45
CA LEU A 313 0.13 19.02 -3.71
C LEU A 313 1.18 18.93 -4.81
N LEU A 314 1.36 17.76 -5.41
CA LEU A 314 2.28 17.50 -6.52
C LEU A 314 1.60 17.68 -7.88
N ILE A 315 0.45 17.02 -8.07
CA ILE A 315 -0.36 17.12 -9.29
C ILE A 315 -1.79 17.42 -8.87
N ALA A 316 -2.34 18.55 -9.32
CA ALA A 316 -3.75 18.86 -9.18
C ALA A 316 -4.56 18.08 -10.23
N GLY A 317 -5.69 17.50 -9.82
CA GLY A 317 -6.62 16.82 -10.72
C GLY A 317 -7.65 16.00 -9.94
N PRO A 318 -8.81 15.72 -10.54
CA PRO A 318 -9.78 14.84 -9.90
C PRO A 318 -9.21 13.43 -9.76
N THR A 319 -9.63 12.71 -8.73
CA THR A 319 -9.13 11.39 -8.33
C THR A 319 -10.29 10.41 -8.22
N LEU A 320 -9.99 9.14 -7.95
CA LEU A 320 -11.02 8.12 -7.63
C LEU A 320 -11.81 8.41 -6.34
N TYR A 321 -11.46 9.44 -5.58
CA TYR A 321 -12.20 9.89 -4.39
C TYR A 321 -13.13 11.06 -4.66
N ASP A 322 -13.11 11.59 -5.89
CA ASP A 322 -14.05 12.60 -6.35
C ASP A 322 -15.24 11.94 -7.05
N ASP A 323 -16.40 12.60 -7.04
CA ASP A 323 -17.56 12.12 -7.78
C ASP A 323 -17.31 12.23 -9.30
N PRO A 324 -17.28 11.12 -10.05
CA PRO A 324 -17.02 11.15 -11.48
C PRO A 324 -18.05 11.98 -12.28
N CYS A 325 -19.28 12.14 -11.78
CA CYS A 325 -20.28 13.00 -12.41
C CYS A 325 -19.89 14.49 -12.42
N THR A 326 -19.09 14.91 -11.43
CA THR A 326 -18.76 16.33 -11.20
C THR A 326 -17.26 16.62 -11.31
N ALA A 327 -16.43 15.58 -11.43
CA ALA A 327 -14.97 15.65 -11.57
C ALA A 327 -14.51 16.51 -12.76
N GLY A 328 -15.34 16.62 -13.81
CA GLY A 328 -15.10 17.57 -14.92
C GLY A 328 -13.94 17.19 -15.84
N GLY A 329 -13.49 15.93 -15.83
CA GLY A 329 -12.42 15.44 -16.69
C GLY A 329 -11.92 14.05 -16.33
N ASP A 330 -10.79 13.68 -16.95
CA ASP A 330 -10.08 12.44 -16.65
C ASP A 330 -9.52 12.46 -15.22
N LEU A 331 -9.58 11.32 -14.54
CA LEU A 331 -9.07 11.16 -13.19
C LEU A 331 -7.59 10.78 -13.19
N ILE A 332 -6.89 11.09 -12.10
CA ILE A 332 -5.56 10.58 -11.80
C ILE A 332 -5.58 9.74 -10.54
N SER A 333 -4.84 8.62 -10.54
CA SER A 333 -4.82 7.73 -9.39
C SER A 333 -3.55 6.90 -9.24
N TYR A 334 -3.45 6.17 -8.14
CA TYR A 334 -2.44 5.15 -7.89
C TYR A 334 -0.98 5.66 -7.97
N PRO A 335 -0.63 6.76 -7.27
CA PRO A 335 0.72 7.30 -7.31
C PRO A 335 1.74 6.33 -6.70
N SER A 336 2.92 6.25 -7.31
CA SER A 336 4.07 5.51 -6.78
C SER A 336 5.36 6.22 -7.17
N LEU A 337 6.30 6.33 -6.24
CA LEU A 337 7.59 6.97 -6.43
C LEU A 337 8.67 5.90 -6.55
N ILE A 338 9.27 5.76 -7.74
CA ILE A 338 10.27 4.74 -8.05
C ILE A 338 11.50 5.44 -8.62
N ASP A 339 12.67 5.18 -8.05
CA ASP A 339 13.95 5.65 -8.59
C ASP A 339 14.66 4.53 -9.36
N PRO A 340 14.83 4.65 -10.69
CA PRO A 340 15.55 3.67 -11.49
C PRO A 340 16.99 3.37 -11.01
N GLU A 341 17.62 4.33 -10.33
CA GLU A 341 18.99 4.23 -9.80
C GLU A 341 19.02 3.64 -8.37
N ALA A 342 17.87 3.28 -7.80
CA ALA A 342 17.85 2.64 -6.49
C ALA A 342 18.65 1.32 -6.51
N PRO A 343 19.62 1.13 -5.60
CA PRO A 343 20.51 -0.03 -5.63
C PRO A 343 19.82 -1.31 -5.15
N GLY A 344 18.81 -1.19 -4.29
CA GLY A 344 18.06 -2.32 -3.75
C GLY A 344 17.18 -3.00 -4.81
N ARG A 345 16.85 -4.27 -4.57
CA ARG A 345 15.97 -5.03 -5.47
C ARG A 345 14.51 -4.56 -5.45
N ASN A 346 14.07 -3.91 -4.39
CA ASN A 346 12.67 -3.54 -4.18
C ASN A 346 12.37 -2.07 -4.48
N PHE A 347 13.37 -1.31 -4.97
CA PHE A 347 13.25 0.11 -5.28
C PHE A 347 12.65 0.94 -4.12
N ASP A 348 12.95 0.58 -2.88
CA ASP A 348 12.41 1.17 -1.65
C ASP A 348 13.17 2.43 -1.18
N THR A 349 14.09 2.93 -2.01
CA THR A 349 14.85 4.17 -1.76
C THR A 349 14.85 5.07 -2.98
N VAL A 350 15.02 6.38 -2.77
CA VAL A 350 15.09 7.42 -3.81
C VAL A 350 16.26 8.35 -3.56
N GLY A 351 16.87 8.89 -4.62
CA GLY A 351 17.87 9.94 -4.53
C GLY A 351 17.24 11.33 -4.61
N ASP A 352 18.02 12.29 -5.10
CA ASP A 352 17.54 13.64 -5.43
C ASP A 352 16.68 13.65 -6.71
N THR A 353 16.53 12.50 -7.37
CA THR A 353 15.64 12.29 -8.50
C THR A 353 14.90 10.96 -8.38
N ALA A 354 13.70 10.91 -8.95
CA ALA A 354 12.90 9.70 -9.08
C ALA A 354 11.89 9.86 -10.23
N MET A 355 11.09 8.82 -10.47
CA MET A 355 9.93 8.84 -11.36
C MET A 355 8.65 8.69 -10.53
N LEU A 356 7.72 9.62 -10.68
CA LEU A 356 6.35 9.45 -10.22
C LEU A 356 5.57 8.67 -11.27
N TYR A 357 5.18 7.44 -10.95
CA TYR A 357 4.22 6.64 -11.70
C TYR A 357 2.80 6.95 -11.20
N TYR A 358 1.84 7.02 -12.11
CA TYR A 358 0.41 7.16 -11.78
C TYR A 358 -0.44 6.74 -12.97
N ALA A 359 -1.70 6.39 -12.70
CA ALA A 359 -2.68 6.09 -13.73
C ALA A 359 -3.45 7.36 -14.13
N THR A 360 -3.79 7.49 -15.42
CA THR A 360 -4.82 8.41 -15.91
C THR A 360 -6.03 7.60 -16.34
N LEU A 361 -7.22 7.97 -15.90
CA LEU A 361 -8.46 7.22 -16.09
C LEU A 361 -9.46 8.09 -16.85
N ARG A 362 -9.94 7.59 -17.98
CA ARG A 362 -10.97 8.29 -18.76
C ARG A 362 -12.32 8.21 -18.06
N THR A 363 -13.09 9.28 -18.14
CA THR A 363 -14.49 9.33 -17.69
C THR A 363 -15.42 9.52 -18.87
N LYS A 364 -16.60 8.89 -18.82
CA LYS A 364 -17.68 9.08 -19.80
C LYS A 364 -18.98 9.39 -19.06
N GLY A 365 -19.32 10.68 -18.99
CA GLY A 365 -20.36 11.14 -18.09
C GLY A 365 -19.96 10.85 -16.64
N CYS A 366 -20.78 10.09 -15.92
CA CYS A 366 -20.53 9.67 -14.54
C CYS A 366 -19.72 8.39 -14.40
N GLU A 367 -19.32 7.74 -15.49
CA GLU A 367 -18.68 6.42 -15.45
C GLU A 367 -17.16 6.54 -15.56
N VAL A 368 -16.44 5.88 -14.64
CA VAL A 368 -14.99 5.65 -14.77
C VAL A 368 -14.77 4.44 -15.67
N THR A 369 -14.16 4.64 -16.84
CA THR A 369 -14.06 3.57 -17.84
C THR A 369 -12.84 2.67 -17.60
N SER A 370 -12.73 1.62 -18.40
CA SER A 370 -11.53 0.78 -18.49
C SER A 370 -10.42 1.40 -19.34
N GLU A 371 -10.64 2.55 -19.99
CA GLU A 371 -9.57 3.26 -20.70
C GLU A 371 -8.66 3.96 -19.69
N ARG A 372 -7.63 3.22 -19.26
CA ARG A 372 -6.67 3.66 -18.25
C ARG A 372 -5.25 3.50 -18.78
N ASP A 373 -4.46 4.55 -18.66
CA ASP A 373 -3.06 4.57 -19.09
C ASP A 373 -2.15 4.64 -17.86
N LEU A 374 -1.02 3.94 -17.90
CA LEU A 374 0.04 4.11 -16.90
C LEU A 374 1.04 5.12 -17.46
N VAL A 375 1.28 6.17 -16.71
CA VAL A 375 2.27 7.20 -17.07
C VAL A 375 3.33 7.31 -15.97
N ARG A 376 4.49 7.84 -16.34
CA ARG A 376 5.54 8.24 -15.40
C ARG A 376 6.03 9.64 -15.69
N ARG A 377 6.41 10.38 -14.66
CA ARG A 377 6.94 11.74 -14.77
C ARG A 377 8.16 11.92 -13.88
N PRO A 378 9.29 12.46 -14.40
CA PRO A 378 10.45 12.75 -13.57
C PRO A 378 10.11 13.72 -12.44
N VAL A 379 10.72 13.48 -11.28
CA VAL A 379 10.61 14.32 -10.08
C VAL A 379 12.02 14.65 -9.58
N ALA A 380 12.29 15.92 -9.32
CA ALA A 380 13.43 16.35 -8.52
C ALA A 380 13.02 16.43 -7.05
N ILE A 381 13.88 15.93 -6.16
CA ILE A 381 13.64 15.77 -4.73
C ILE A 381 14.70 16.58 -3.99
N LYS A 382 14.26 17.35 -3.01
CA LYS A 382 15.14 18.01 -2.04
C LYS A 382 14.58 17.81 -0.64
N VAL A 383 15.44 17.35 0.27
CA VAL A 383 15.12 17.23 1.69
C VAL A 383 16.15 18.04 2.47
N TRP A 384 15.66 18.95 3.31
CA TRP A 384 16.53 19.75 4.17
C TRP A 384 16.81 19.01 5.50
N PRO A 385 17.96 19.30 6.15
CA PRO A 385 18.42 18.61 7.36
C PRO A 385 17.39 18.48 8.47
#